data_AF-A0A6I0NVZ0-F1
#
_entry.id   AF-A0A6I0NVZ0-F1
#
_cell.length_a   1.000
_cell.length_b   1.000
_cell.length_c   1.000
_cell.angle_alpha   90.00
_cell.angle_beta   90.00
_cell.angle_gamma   90.00
#
_symmetry.space_group_name_H-M   'P 1'
#
loop_
_entity.id
_entity.type
_entity.pdbx_description
1 polymer ?
#
loop_
_entity_poly.entity_id
_entity_poly.type
_entity_poly.pdbx_seq_one_letter_code
_entity_poly.pdbx_strand_id
1 'polypeptide(L)'
;MKSDVKSFYIILTIKIMLMNVLLNMRMFGLFSETSQEVTNNEMQEAYGEFVEQIRTISNGNDYSTTYRILAATRIEIALLETIPLYGQGEKCA
;
A
#
# COMPACT_ATOMS: atom_id res chain seq x y z
N MET A 1 25.24 7.84 6.82
CA MET A 1 24.98 7.60 5.38
C MET A 1 24.64 6.14 5.05
N LYS A 2 25.50 5.14 5.32
CA LYS A 2 25.21 3.72 4.96
C LYS A 2 24.12 3.07 5.82
N SER A 3 23.96 3.53 7.07
CA SER A 3 22.89 3.09 7.99
C SER A 3 21.51 3.63 7.59
N ASP A 4 21.47 4.86 7.09
CA ASP A 4 20.23 5.56 6.72
C ASP A 4 19.60 4.94 5.47
N VAL A 5 20.43 4.55 4.50
CA VAL A 5 20.00 3.84 3.28
C VAL A 5 19.42 2.46 3.62
N LYS A 6 19.99 1.76 4.61
CA LYS A 6 19.51 0.44 5.03
C LYS A 6 18.17 0.54 5.76
N SER A 7 18.00 1.55 6.61
CA SER A 7 16.72 1.85 7.27
C SER A 7 15.64 2.23 6.27
N PHE A 8 15.97 3.07 5.28
CA PHE A 8 15.06 3.42 4.19
C PHE A 8 14.56 2.20 3.42
N TYR A 9 15.46 1.29 3.03
CA TYR A 9 15.08 0.08 2.31
C TYR A 9 14.18 -0.85 3.14
N ILE A 10 14.43 -0.99 4.44
CA ILE A 10 13.59 -1.79 5.34
C ILE A 10 12.18 -1.19 5.45
N ILE A 11 12.06 0.13 5.64
CA ILE A 11 10.78 0.84 5.70
C ILE A 11 10.01 0.66 4.39
N LEU A 12 10.71 0.81 3.26
CA LEU A 12 10.18 0.58 1.92
C LEU A 12 9.62 -0.84 1.75
N THR A 13 10.40 -1.87 2.12
CA THR A 13 9.96 -3.27 2.00
C THR A 13 8.73 -3.56 2.85
N ILE A 14 8.69 -3.05 4.10
CA ILE A 14 7.52 -3.20 4.99
C ILE A 14 6.27 -2.54 4.37
N LYS A 15 6.42 -1.36 3.75
CA LYS A 15 5.30 -0.67 3.09
C LYS A 15 4.80 -1.37 1.83
N ILE A 16 5.70 -1.89 0.99
CA ILE A 16 5.33 -2.69 -0.18
C ILE A 16 4.58 -3.95 0.26
N MET A 17 5.07 -4.62 1.29
CA MET A 17 4.39 -5.80 1.86
C MET A 17 3.01 -5.46 2.38
N LEU A 18 2.85 -4.33 3.09
CA LEU A 18 1.55 -3.86 3.58
C LEU A 18 0.57 -3.54 2.43
N MET A 19 1.04 -2.84 1.39
CA MET A 19 0.21 -2.53 0.24
C MET A 19 -0.19 -3.79 -0.52
N ASN A 20 0.71 -4.76 -0.65
CA ASN A 20 0.39 -6.05 -1.26
C ASN A 20 -0.69 -6.79 -0.47
N VAL A 21 -0.65 -6.77 0.86
CA VAL A 21 -1.71 -7.35 1.70
C VAL A 21 -3.06 -6.67 1.43
N LEU A 22 -3.09 -5.34 1.34
CA LEU A 22 -4.33 -4.60 1.06
C LEU A 22 -4.88 -4.87 -0.34
N LEU A 23 -4.01 -4.93 -1.36
CA LEU A 23 -4.40 -5.16 -2.74
C LEU A 23 -4.86 -6.60 -3.02
N ASN A 24 -4.45 -7.57 -2.21
CA ASN A 24 -4.90 -8.97 -2.31
C ASN A 24 -6.22 -9.24 -1.56
N MET A 25 -6.87 -8.22 -0.99
CA MET A 25 -8.15 -8.39 -0.32
C MET A 25 -9.27 -8.70 -1.31
N ARG A 26 -10.29 -9.45 -0.84
CA ARG A 26 -11.46 -9.88 -1.62
C ARG A 26 -12.10 -8.74 -2.40
N MET A 27 -12.16 -7.53 -1.81
CA MET A 27 -12.74 -6.35 -2.44
C MET A 27 -12.05 -5.96 -3.75
N PHE A 28 -10.72 -6.00 -3.83
CA PHE A 28 -10.00 -5.72 -5.07
C PHE A 28 -10.11 -6.85 -6.10
N GLY A 29 -10.23 -8.10 -5.61
CA GLY A 29 -10.61 -9.23 -6.46
C GLY A 29 -11.92 -8.99 -7.19
N LEU A 30 -12.97 -8.63 -6.44
CA LEU A 30 -14.31 -8.29 -6.99
C LEU A 30 -14.27 -7.13 -7.98
N PHE A 31 -13.36 -6.16 -7.82
CA PHE A 31 -13.19 -5.06 -8.77
C PHE A 31 -12.41 -5.44 -10.04
N SER A 32 -11.52 -6.43 -9.95
CA SER A 32 -10.67 -6.85 -11.06
C SER A 32 -11.35 -7.84 -12.01
N GLU A 33 -12.39 -8.53 -11.55
CA GLU A 33 -13.13 -9.52 -12.33
C GLU A 33 -14.05 -8.83 -13.35
N THR A 34 -13.58 -8.69 -14.59
CA THR A 34 -14.39 -8.14 -15.68
C THR A 34 -15.53 -9.12 -16.00
N SER A 35 -16.78 -8.68 -15.81
CA SER A 35 -18.04 -9.39 -16.17
C SER A 35 -18.67 -10.31 -15.12
N GLN A 36 -18.20 -10.31 -13.86
CA GLN A 36 -18.88 -11.03 -12.79
C GLN A 36 -20.04 -10.19 -12.23
N GLU A 37 -21.24 -10.78 -12.17
CA GLU A 37 -22.37 -10.15 -11.47
C GLU A 37 -22.12 -10.29 -9.96
N VAL A 38 -21.54 -9.25 -9.36
CA VAL A 38 -21.29 -9.18 -7.92
C VAL A 38 -22.56 -8.70 -7.23
N THR A 39 -23.05 -9.49 -6.28
CA THR A 39 -24.22 -9.11 -5.50
C THR A 39 -23.88 -8.02 -4.49
N ASN A 40 -24.87 -7.21 -4.10
CA ASN A 40 -24.70 -6.22 -3.03
C ASN A 40 -24.22 -6.85 -1.72
N ASN A 41 -24.62 -8.08 -1.42
CA ASN A 41 -24.20 -8.78 -0.20
C ASN A 41 -22.70 -9.13 -0.25
N GLU A 42 -22.22 -9.70 -1.34
CA GLU A 42 -20.79 -9.99 -1.52
C GLU A 42 -19.93 -8.72 -1.47
N MET A 43 -20.44 -7.64 -2.06
CA MET A 43 -19.79 -6.33 -2.03
C MET A 43 -19.71 -5.76 -0.60
N GLN A 44 -20.79 -5.87 0.17
CA GLN A 44 -20.84 -5.41 1.56
C GLN A 44 -19.94 -6.24 2.49
N GLU A 45 -19.93 -7.57 2.33
CA GLU A 45 -19.03 -8.45 3.07
C GLU A 45 -17.56 -8.10 2.79
N ALA A 46 -17.18 -8.02 1.51
CA ALA A 46 -15.81 -7.70 1.14
C ALA A 46 -15.37 -6.30 1.60
N TYR A 47 -16.29 -5.32 1.61
CA TYR A 47 -16.04 -4.00 2.18
C TYR A 47 -15.85 -4.05 3.70
N GLY A 48 -16.68 -4.81 4.42
CA GLY A 48 -16.53 -5.01 5.86
C GLY A 48 -15.17 -5.62 6.23
N GLU A 49 -14.78 -6.68 5.52
CA GLU A 49 -13.45 -7.30 5.65
C GLU A 49 -12.31 -6.30 5.41
N PHE A 50 -12.44 -5.47 4.37
CA PHE A 50 -11.46 -4.42 4.07
C PHE A 50 -11.34 -3.39 5.20
N VAL A 51 -12.47 -2.91 5.73
CA VAL A 51 -12.49 -1.93 6.83
C VAL A 51 -11.87 -2.50 8.11
N GLU A 52 -12.14 -3.76 8.46
CA GLU A 52 -11.54 -4.41 9.63
C GLU A 52 -10.02 -4.62 9.48
N GLN A 53 -9.56 -4.96 8.28
CA GLN A 53 -8.13 -5.05 7.99
C GLN A 53 -7.44 -3.69 8.16
N ILE A 54 -8.08 -2.63 7.66
CA ILE A 54 -7.59 -1.25 7.81
C ILE A 54 -7.55 -0.83 9.29
N ARG A 55 -8.57 -1.19 10.07
CA ARG A 55 -8.62 -0.95 11.52
C ARG A 55 -7.52 -1.70 12.27
N THR A 56 -7.22 -2.92 11.84
CA THR A 56 -6.13 -3.74 12.41
C THR A 56 -4.77 -3.10 12.13
N ILE A 57 -4.54 -2.64 10.90
CA ILE A 57 -3.30 -1.96 10.49
C ILE A 57 -3.14 -0.61 11.21
N SER A 58 -4.23 0.11 11.44
CA SER A 58 -4.20 1.35 12.20
C SER A 58 -4.06 1.14 13.72
N ASN A 59 -3.97 -0.12 14.20
CA ASN A 59 -3.94 -0.48 15.61
C ASN A 59 -5.13 0.10 16.40
N GLY A 60 -6.32 0.11 15.76
CA GLY A 60 -7.55 0.65 16.35
C GLY A 60 -7.56 2.18 16.50
N ASN A 61 -6.62 2.90 15.87
CA ASN A 61 -6.58 4.35 15.91
C ASN A 61 -7.67 4.96 15.01
N ASP A 62 -8.02 6.22 15.25
CA ASP A 62 -9.14 6.88 14.58
C ASP A 62 -9.03 6.92 13.03
N TYR A 63 -10.15 7.20 12.37
CA TYR A 63 -10.21 7.29 10.90
C TYR A 63 -9.20 8.29 10.34
N SER A 64 -8.94 9.39 11.05
CA SER A 64 -7.93 10.39 10.68
C SER A 64 -6.52 9.81 10.63
N THR A 65 -6.12 9.05 11.65
CA THR A 65 -4.81 8.38 11.69
C THR A 65 -4.71 7.33 10.60
N THR A 66 -5.78 6.56 10.40
CA THR A 66 -5.88 5.55 9.35
C THR A 66 -5.70 6.18 7.96
N TYR A 67 -6.42 7.27 7.67
CA TYR A 67 -6.29 8.03 6.42
C TYR A 67 -4.89 8.62 6.25
N ARG A 68 -4.27 9.14 7.32
CA ARG A 68 -2.89 9.64 7.28
C ARG A 68 -1.88 8.53 6.97
N ILE A 69 -2.06 7.32 7.50
CA ILE A 69 -1.21 6.15 7.20
C ILE A 69 -1.34 5.77 5.72
N LEU A 70 -2.56 5.70 5.20
CA LEU A 70 -2.82 5.40 3.79
C LEU A 70 -2.28 6.49 2.85
N ALA A 71 -2.52 7.76 3.17
CA ALA A 71 -2.05 8.91 2.40
C ALA A 71 -0.52 9.03 2.42
N ALA A 72 0.12 8.81 3.57
CA ALA A 72 1.57 8.77 3.67
C ALA A 72 2.17 7.61 2.83
N THR A 73 1.52 6.45 2.83
CA THR A 73 1.92 5.32 1.97
C THR A 73 1.82 5.69 0.48
N ARG A 74 0.74 6.37 0.06
CA ARG A 74 0.58 6.87 -1.32
C ARG A 74 1.62 7.92 -1.71
N ILE A 75 1.91 8.88 -0.83
CA ILE A 75 2.93 9.92 -1.07
C ILE A 75 4.32 9.30 -1.18
N GLU A 76 4.65 8.32 -0.34
CA GLU A 76 5.94 7.64 -0.42
C GLU A 76 6.09 6.78 -1.67
N ILE A 77 5.03 6.14 -2.17
CA ILE A 77 5.05 5.43 -3.47
C ILE A 77 5.33 6.41 -4.61
N ALA A 78 4.63 7.54 -4.66
CA ALA A 78 4.92 8.58 -5.66
C ALA A 78 6.34 9.13 -5.52
N LEU A 79 6.86 9.23 -4.29
CA LEU A 79 8.25 9.60 -4.04
C LEU A 79 9.23 8.53 -4.58
N LEU A 80 8.92 7.25 -4.44
CA LEU A 80 9.74 6.14 -4.97
C LEU A 80 9.75 6.07 -6.49
N GLU A 81 8.61 6.33 -7.13
CA GLU A 81 8.51 6.45 -8.58
C GLU A 81 9.28 7.65 -9.13
N THR A 82 9.45 8.70 -8.31
CA THR A 82 10.12 9.95 -8.72
C THR A 82 11.57 10.06 -8.29
N ILE A 83 12.05 9.21 -7.37
CA ILE A 83 13.49 9.09 -7.10
C ILE A 83 14.13 8.48 -8.36
N PRO A 84 14.99 9.21 -9.10
CA PRO A 84 15.84 8.57 -10.09
C PRO A 84 16.62 7.52 -9.34
N LEU A 85 16.55 6.25 -9.76
CA LEU A 85 17.31 5.13 -9.19
C LEU A 85 18.77 5.58 -9.02
N TYR A 86 19.12 6.08 -7.85
CA TYR A 86 20.36 6.80 -7.62
C TYR A 86 21.49 5.78 -7.67
N GLY A 87 22.10 5.72 -8.84
CA GLY A 87 22.99 4.64 -9.27
C GLY A 87 23.34 4.66 -10.76
N GLN A 88 22.78 5.57 -11.57
CA GLN A 88 23.35 5.88 -12.89
C GLN A 88 24.53 6.84 -12.74
N GLY A 89 25.59 6.36 -12.10
CA GLY A 89 26.91 6.97 -12.18
C GLY A 89 27.43 6.79 -13.60
N GLU A 90 27.55 7.90 -14.31
CA GLU A 90 28.21 8.03 -15.61
C GLU A 90 29.51 7.22 -15.64
N LYS A 91 29.66 6.35 -16.64
CA LYS A 91 30.99 6.05 -17.16
C LYS A 91 31.15 6.85 -18.44
N CYS A 92 31.76 8.02 -18.32
CA CYS A 92 32.38 8.69 -19.44
C CYS A 92 33.46 7.76 -20.01
N ALA A 93 33.37 7.46 -21.30
CA ALA A 93 34.47 7.05 -22.16
C ALA A 93 34.38 7.88 -23.43
#